data_AF-A0A7G5ZAW0-F1
#
_entry.id   AF-A0A7G5ZAW0-F1
#
_cell.length_a   1.000
_cell.length_b   1.000
_cell.length_c   1.000
_cell.angle_alpha   90.00
_cell.angle_beta   90.00
_cell.angle_gamma   90.00
#
_symmetry.space_group_name_H-M   'P 1'
#
loop_
_entity.id
_entity.type
_entity.pdbx_description
1 polymer ?
#
loop_
_entity_poly.entity_id
_entity_poly.type
_entity_poly.pdbx_seq_one_letter_code
_entity_poly.pdbx_strand_id
1 'polypeptide(L)'
;MDAAWTLLQHADSSPDFRAALLPTLGERAAAGELRAARLAQFTDRVLVAYGRPQRYGTQFSPEGWRAPHFGLDDAASLRAVEENRRVLGVMPLADYVCMMSEARKR
;
A
#
# COMPACT_ATOMS: atom_id res chain seq x y z
N MET A 1 4.59 -11.58 15.86
CA MET A 1 4.25 -11.40 14.42
C MET A 1 4.92 -10.16 13.80
N ASP A 2 5.41 -9.17 14.57
CA ASP A 2 6.02 -7.96 13.99
C ASP A 2 7.41 -8.19 13.36
N ALA A 3 8.25 -9.09 13.91
CA ALA A 3 9.57 -9.36 13.33
C ALA A 3 9.51 -10.00 11.93
N ALA A 4 8.59 -10.94 11.70
CA ALA A 4 8.41 -11.58 10.38
C ALA A 4 7.88 -10.58 9.33
N TRP A 5 7.01 -9.64 9.74
CA TRP A 5 6.53 -8.58 8.86
C TRP A 5 7.67 -7.62 8.46
N THR A 6 8.49 -7.21 9.42
CA THR A 6 9.65 -6.35 9.16
C THR A 6 10.64 -7.02 8.21
N LEU A 7 10.92 -8.32 8.39
CA LEU A 7 11.78 -9.09 7.47
C LEU A 7 11.19 -9.13 6.05
N LEU A 8 9.88 -9.31 5.92
CA LEU A 8 9.21 -9.35 4.61
C LEU A 8 9.26 -8.00 3.88
N GLN A 9 9.23 -6.89 4.62
CA GLN A 9 9.37 -5.56 4.03
C GLN A 9 10.79 -5.27 3.53
N HIS A 10 11.82 -5.94 4.05
CA HIS A 10 13.22 -5.79 3.67
C HIS A 10 13.74 -6.92 2.75
N ALA A 11 12.87 -7.82 2.28
CA ALA A 11 13.20 -8.77 1.21
C ALA A 11 13.27 -8.07 -0.16
N ASP A 12 14.03 -6.97 -0.23
CA ASP A 12 14.16 -6.10 -1.40
C ASP A 12 14.94 -6.76 -2.55
N SER A 13 15.68 -7.83 -2.26
CA SER A 13 16.57 -8.53 -3.19
C SER A 13 15.86 -9.43 -4.21
N SER A 14 14.52 -9.60 -4.14
CA SER A 14 13.76 -10.29 -5.20
C SER A 14 12.29 -9.80 -5.26
N PRO A 15 11.95 -8.90 -6.21
CA PRO A 15 10.56 -8.51 -6.49
C PRO A 15 9.65 -9.72 -6.79
N ASP A 16 10.16 -10.72 -7.50
CA ASP A 16 9.42 -11.93 -7.87
C ASP A 16 9.04 -12.77 -6.64
N PHE A 17 9.96 -12.92 -5.68
CA PHE A 17 9.66 -13.59 -4.42
C PHE A 17 8.56 -12.85 -3.64
N ARG A 18 8.58 -11.51 -3.61
CA ARG A 18 7.53 -10.73 -2.96
C ARG A 18 6.18 -10.89 -3.66
N ALA A 19 6.17 -10.86 -5.00
CA ALA A 19 4.95 -11.08 -5.76
C ALA A 19 4.33 -12.46 -5.50
N ALA A 20 5.16 -13.50 -5.40
CA ALA A 20 4.72 -14.88 -5.12
C ALA A 20 4.04 -15.03 -3.75
N LEU A 21 4.28 -14.12 -2.80
CA LEU A 21 3.66 -14.15 -1.48
C LEU A 21 2.28 -13.47 -1.43
N LEU A 22 1.90 -12.68 -2.45
CA LEU A 22 0.64 -11.96 -2.45
C LEU A 22 -0.60 -12.85 -2.23
N PRO A 23 -0.73 -14.03 -2.87
CA PRO A 23 -1.87 -14.92 -2.63
C PRO A 23 -1.97 -15.36 -1.17
N THR A 24 -0.86 -15.84 -0.60
CA THR A 24 -0.79 -16.29 0.80
C THR A 24 -1.11 -15.15 1.78
N LEU A 25 -0.61 -13.94 1.52
CA LEU A 25 -0.91 -12.78 2.36
C LEU A 25 -2.38 -12.35 2.21
N GLY A 26 -2.97 -12.50 1.03
CA GLY A 26 -4.40 -12.31 0.77
C GLY A 26 -5.26 -13.25 1.61
N GLU A 27 -4.94 -14.54 1.61
CA GLU A 27 -5.62 -15.56 2.43
C GLU A 27 -5.53 -15.25 3.92
N ARG A 28 -4.33 -14.92 4.41
CA ARG A 28 -4.14 -14.54 5.82
C ARG A 28 -4.89 -13.27 6.21
N ALA A 29 -4.99 -12.30 5.30
CA ALA A 29 -5.80 -11.12 5.55
C ALA A 29 -7.29 -11.45 5.60
N ALA A 30 -7.78 -12.31 4.71
CA ALA A 30 -9.16 -12.80 4.73
C ALA A 30 -9.48 -13.60 6.00
N ALA A 31 -8.51 -14.35 6.53
CA ALA A 31 -8.61 -15.06 7.81
C ALA A 31 -8.46 -14.14 9.05
N GLY A 32 -8.22 -12.84 8.87
CA GLY A 32 -8.00 -11.89 9.97
C GLY A 32 -6.64 -11.98 10.66
N GLU A 33 -5.74 -12.85 10.17
CA GLU A 33 -4.38 -13.04 10.70
C GLU A 33 -3.42 -11.93 10.28
N LEU A 34 -3.72 -11.25 9.16
CA LEU A 34 -2.98 -10.11 8.65
C LEU A 34 -3.90 -8.88 8.57
N ARG A 35 -3.46 -7.76 9.14
CA ARG A 35 -4.19 -6.50 9.03
C ARG A 35 -4.34 -6.12 7.55
N ALA A 36 -5.54 -5.78 7.09
CA ALA A 36 -5.80 -5.37 5.72
C ALA A 36 -4.91 -4.20 5.25
N ALA A 37 -4.60 -3.25 6.14
CA ALA A 37 -3.68 -2.15 5.85
C ALA A 37 -2.24 -2.60 5.55
N ARG A 38 -1.80 -3.75 6.10
CA ARG A 38 -0.50 -4.37 5.78
C ARG A 38 -0.54 -5.00 4.40
N LEU A 39 -1.61 -5.73 4.06
CA LEU A 39 -1.82 -6.26 2.71
C LEU A 39 -1.82 -5.15 1.65
N ALA A 40 -2.50 -4.04 1.91
CA ALA A 40 -2.53 -2.88 1.01
C ALA A 40 -1.13 -2.33 0.74
N GLN A 41 -0.34 -2.11 1.79
CA GLN A 41 1.04 -1.61 1.69
C GLN A 41 1.95 -2.56 0.92
N PHE A 42 1.85 -3.86 1.18
CA PHE A 42 2.65 -4.86 0.50
C PHE A 42 2.28 -4.97 -0.98
N THR A 43 0.98 -4.97 -1.28
CA THR A 43 0.47 -4.96 -2.67
C THR A 43 1.04 -3.80 -3.46
N ASP A 44 0.94 -2.57 -2.95
CA ASP A 44 1.43 -1.41 -3.69
C ASP A 44 2.95 -1.40 -3.83
N ARG A 45 3.69 -1.90 -2.83
CA ARG A 45 5.15 -2.04 -2.95
C ARG A 45 5.55 -2.99 -4.07
N VAL A 46 4.84 -4.11 -4.20
CA VAL A 46 5.04 -5.02 -5.34
C VAL A 46 4.73 -4.29 -6.65
N LEU A 47 3.58 -3.62 -6.76
CA LEU A 47 3.19 -2.91 -7.98
C LEU A 47 4.19 -1.83 -8.39
N VAL A 48 4.63 -1.00 -7.46
CA VAL A 48 5.64 0.05 -7.71
C VAL A 48 6.97 -0.55 -8.15
N ALA A 49 7.40 -1.68 -7.56
CA ALA A 49 8.63 -2.35 -7.97
C ALA A 49 8.60 -2.84 -9.44
N TYR A 50 7.41 -3.11 -9.99
CA TYR A 50 7.21 -3.45 -11.40
C TYR A 50 6.82 -2.25 -12.28
N GLY A 51 6.87 -1.02 -11.78
CA GLY A 51 6.45 0.17 -12.52
C GLY A 51 4.95 0.17 -12.84
N ARG A 52 4.12 -0.48 -12.03
CA ARG A 52 2.67 -0.59 -12.21
C ARG A 52 1.94 0.42 -11.32
N PRO A 53 0.75 0.89 -11.73
CA PRO A 53 -0.08 1.76 -10.89
C PRO A 53 -0.40 1.10 -9.56
N GLN A 54 -0.41 1.90 -8.50
CA GLN A 54 -0.76 1.43 -7.15
C GLN A 54 -2.24 1.12 -7.06
N ARG A 55 -2.58 0.10 -6.27
CA ARG A 55 -3.98 -0.32 -6.05
C ARG A 55 -4.62 0.41 -4.87
N TYR A 56 -3.83 0.73 -3.85
CA TYR A 56 -4.29 1.34 -2.60
C TYR A 56 -3.60 2.68 -2.26
N GLY A 57 -2.62 3.12 -3.06
CA GLY A 57 -1.97 4.42 -2.93
C GLY A 57 -1.10 4.60 -1.67
N THR A 58 -0.32 3.60 -1.28
CA THR A 58 0.45 3.61 -0.02
C THR A 58 1.94 3.96 -0.17
N GLN A 59 2.50 3.91 -1.37
CA GLN A 59 3.92 4.13 -1.67
C GLN A 59 4.13 5.47 -2.38
N PHE A 60 4.33 6.53 -1.63
CA PHE A 60 4.74 7.82 -2.20
C PHE A 60 5.79 8.50 -1.33
N SER A 61 6.56 9.40 -1.94
CA SER A 61 7.37 10.35 -1.19
C SER A 61 6.48 11.43 -0.55
N PRO A 62 6.95 12.15 0.47
CA PRO A 62 6.23 13.28 1.04
C PRO A 62 5.80 14.32 0.00
N GLU A 63 6.63 14.54 -1.03
CA GLU A 63 6.35 15.46 -2.14
C GLU A 63 5.26 14.89 -3.04
N GLY A 64 5.30 13.59 -3.35
CA GLY A 64 4.27 12.91 -4.13
C GLY A 64 2.89 13.04 -3.50
N TRP A 65 2.78 12.86 -2.18
CA TRP A 65 1.52 13.05 -1.46
C TRP A 65 0.99 14.49 -1.45
N ARG A 66 1.84 15.50 -1.68
CA ARG A 66 1.41 16.90 -1.79
C ARG A 66 1.00 17.28 -3.22
N ALA A 67 1.30 16.44 -4.21
CA ALA A 67 0.90 16.67 -5.59
C ALA A 67 -0.62 16.48 -5.77
N PRO A 68 -1.21 17.00 -6.87
CA PRO A 68 -2.58 16.69 -7.24
C PRO A 68 -2.85 15.18 -7.20
N HIS A 69 -4.05 14.80 -6.79
CA HIS A 69 -4.46 13.39 -6.66
C HIS A 69 -3.55 12.54 -5.75
N PHE A 70 -2.83 13.17 -4.81
CA PHE A 70 -1.87 12.52 -3.91
C PHE A 70 -0.73 11.79 -4.62
N GLY A 71 -0.36 12.25 -5.82
CA GLY A 71 0.71 11.66 -6.63
C GLY A 71 0.26 10.52 -7.53
N LEU A 72 -1.05 10.24 -7.60
CA LEU A 72 -1.64 9.38 -8.63
C LEU A 72 -1.76 10.13 -9.98
N ASP A 73 -1.82 9.38 -11.07
CA ASP A 73 -1.79 9.93 -12.42
C ASP A 73 -2.96 10.89 -12.72
N ASP A 74 -4.17 10.55 -12.27
CA ASP A 74 -5.37 11.33 -12.53
C ASP A 74 -6.49 11.11 -11.49
N ALA A 75 -7.59 11.86 -11.66
CA ALA A 75 -8.78 11.74 -10.83
C ALA A 75 -9.49 10.38 -10.95
N ALA A 76 -9.34 9.67 -12.08
CA ALA A 76 -9.91 8.34 -12.25
C ALA A 76 -9.16 7.31 -11.40
N SER A 77 -7.84 7.39 -11.38
CA SER A 77 -6.94 6.60 -10.55
C SER A 77 -7.22 6.82 -9.07
N LEU A 78 -7.43 8.08 -8.66
CA LEU A 78 -7.87 8.40 -7.30
C LEU A 78 -9.19 7.71 -6.92
N ARG A 79 -10.21 7.78 -7.79
CA ARG A 79 -11.49 7.09 -7.54
C ARG A 79 -11.33 5.58 -7.43
N ALA A 80 -10.52 4.97 -8.31
CA ALA A 80 -10.27 3.53 -8.28
C ALA A 80 -9.56 3.11 -6.98
N VAL A 81 -8.57 3.89 -6.53
CA VAL A 81 -7.89 3.66 -5.25
C VAL A 81 -8.85 3.76 -4.09
N GLU A 82 -9.68 4.81 -4.01
CA GLU A 82 -10.64 4.97 -2.91
C GLU A 82 -11.67 3.84 -2.88
N GLU A 83 -12.16 3.39 -4.03
CA GLU A 83 -13.08 2.25 -4.10
C GLU A 83 -12.41 0.96 -3.61
N ASN A 84 -11.16 0.70 -4.03
CA ASN A 84 -10.40 -0.45 -3.54
C ASN A 84 -10.19 -0.39 -2.01
N ARG A 85 -9.91 0.79 -1.47
CA ARG A 85 -9.73 1.00 -0.01
C ARG A 85 -11.02 0.77 0.76
N ARG A 86 -12.15 1.25 0.21
CA ARG A 86 -13.49 1.04 0.76
C ARG A 86 -13.84 -0.44 0.81
N VAL A 87 -13.64 -1.18 -0.29
CA VAL A 87 -13.90 -2.62 -0.37
C VAL A 87 -13.00 -3.41 0.59
N LEU A 88 -11.73 -3.03 0.69
CA LEU A 88 -10.77 -3.68 1.59
C LEU A 88 -11.00 -3.32 3.08
N GLY A 89 -11.81 -2.30 3.38
CA GLY A 89 -12.08 -1.85 4.74
C GLY A 89 -10.90 -1.15 5.40
N VAL A 90 -10.08 -0.43 4.62
CA VAL A 90 -8.99 0.41 5.13
C VAL A 90 -9.37 1.88 5.07
N MET A 91 -8.73 2.71 5.90
CA MET A 91 -9.02 4.15 6.00
C MET A 91 -9.01 4.83 4.62
N PRO A 92 -9.77 5.91 4.37
CA PRO A 92 -9.70 6.68 3.12
C PRO A 92 -8.28 7.12 2.76
N LEU A 93 -7.98 7.33 1.47
CA LEU A 93 -6.64 7.74 1.05
C LEU A 93 -6.27 9.11 1.62
N ALA A 94 -7.19 10.07 1.60
CA ALA A 94 -6.96 11.41 2.15
C ALA A 94 -6.53 11.37 3.63
N ASP A 95 -7.21 10.57 4.45
CA ASP A 95 -6.87 10.41 5.87
C ASP A 95 -5.51 9.74 6.06
N TYR A 96 -5.21 8.73 5.22
CA TYR A 96 -3.92 8.05 5.25
C TYR A 96 -2.78 9.01 4.90
N VAL A 97 -2.96 9.82 3.85
CA VAL A 97 -1.99 10.84 3.44
C VAL A 97 -1.77 11.87 4.54
N CYS A 98 -2.84 12.33 5.19
CA CYS A 98 -2.77 13.23 6.34
C CYS A 98 -1.92 12.63 7.47
N MET A 99 -2.28 11.43 7.92
CA MET A 99 -1.56 10.71 9.00
C MET A 99 -0.07 10.52 8.66
N MET A 100 0.23 10.08 7.43
CA MET A 100 1.61 9.81 7.02
C MET A 100 2.42 11.09 6.83
N SER A 101 1.78 12.19 6.41
CA SER A 101 2.41 13.50 6.33
C SER A 101 2.81 14.02 7.70
N GLU A 102 1.96 13.84 8.72
CA GLU A 102 2.31 14.21 10.10
C GLU A 102 3.43 13.34 10.67
N ALA A 103 3.38 12.01 10.44
CA ALA A 103 4.38 11.08 10.95
C ALA A 103 5.81 11.37 10.44
N ARG A 104 5.94 11.96 9.25
CA ARG A 104 7.21 12.25 8.57
C ARG A 104 7.73 13.68 8.78
N LYS A 105 7.05 14.51 9.58
CA LYS A 105 7.54 15.84 9.99
C LYS A 105 8.57 15.78 11.15
N ARG A 106 8.95 14.57 11.60
CA ARG A 106 9.89 14.34 12.69
C ARG A 106 11.29 14.05 12.17
#